data_AF-A0A9Q0US25-F1
#
_entry.id   AF-A0A9Q0US25-F1
#
_cell.length_a   1.000
_cell.length_b   1.000
_cell.length_c   1.000
_cell.angle_alpha   90.00
_cell.angle_beta   90.00
_cell.angle_gamma   90.00
#
_symmetry.space_group_name_H-M   'P 1'
#
loop_
_entity.id
_entity.type
_entity.pdbx_description
1 polymer ?
#
loop_
_entity_poly.entity_id
_entity_poly.type
_entity_poly.pdbx_seq_one_letter_code
_entity_poly.pdbx_strand_id
1 'polypeptide(L)'
;MSLRLTTTFTSLCPFSRIDLSMSSMFLGIMIFGVAPCPEGHPYYLDSLEKLNQLLDACRGLGVQTRPMVLFGLGIAPLFSWYHESFDREMDIASIRIPSLEMVCKDFHACKWPRELSNRDTSLALYFDAMNKENEGAIKLMKNTCTQIITFSHFLPRQELCPEKRMLFYPNLPKIVGSDFLEVRIRSIHGSEGNASACHVFGHTHFCWDSVLDGIRYIQAPLAYPRERKRRMNGGETWLPFCVYSGGKFADRLSPCYWSDYYAAHARAPHVTELAPWVARFYKRA
;
A
#
# COMPACT_ATOMS: atom_id res chain seq x y z
N MET A 1 -14.39 -29.04 -31.59
CA MET A 1 -15.52 -28.63 -32.45
C MET A 1 -16.79 -29.11 -31.78
N SER A 2 -17.66 -28.18 -31.37
CA SER A 2 -19.00 -28.37 -30.77
C SER A 2 -19.08 -29.13 -29.43
N LEU A 3 -20.02 -28.89 -28.49
CA LEU A 3 -20.87 -27.77 -28.04
C LEU A 3 -21.79 -28.39 -26.96
N ARG A 4 -22.34 -27.54 -26.06
CA ARG A 4 -23.51 -27.77 -25.15
C ARG A 4 -23.19 -28.33 -23.74
N LEU A 5 -23.86 -27.93 -22.65
CA LEU A 5 -25.22 -27.39 -22.45
C LEU A 5 -25.31 -26.45 -21.23
N THR A 6 -26.20 -25.46 -21.37
CA THR A 6 -26.84 -24.60 -20.36
C THR A 6 -27.92 -25.34 -19.56
N THR A 7 -28.16 -24.94 -18.29
CA THR A 7 -29.48 -24.77 -17.57
C THR A 7 -29.24 -24.72 -16.03
N THR A 8 -29.36 -23.58 -15.33
CA THR A 8 -30.53 -22.88 -14.70
C THR A 8 -31.00 -23.35 -13.30
N PHE A 9 -30.67 -22.53 -12.30
CA PHE A 9 -31.48 -21.92 -11.21
C PHE A 9 -32.19 -22.69 -10.05
N THR A 10 -32.20 -21.96 -8.91
CA THR A 10 -32.92 -22.08 -7.61
C THR A 10 -32.20 -22.93 -6.53
N SER A 11 -32.04 -22.54 -5.24
CA SER A 11 -32.74 -21.59 -4.36
C SER A 11 -31.92 -21.31 -3.06
N LEU A 12 -32.17 -20.16 -2.42
CA LEU A 12 -31.98 -19.78 -0.99
C LEU A 12 -30.59 -19.29 -0.49
N CYS A 13 -30.51 -17.97 -0.25
CA CYS A 13 -29.63 -17.37 0.77
C CYS A 13 -30.06 -17.79 2.20
N PRO A 14 -29.11 -17.89 3.14
CA PRO A 14 -29.03 -16.84 4.15
C PRO A 14 -27.59 -16.34 4.43
N PHE A 15 -27.55 -15.11 4.89
CA PHE A 15 -26.41 -14.23 5.22
C PHE A 15 -25.18 -14.83 5.93
N SER A 16 -24.05 -14.14 5.71
CA SER A 16 -22.96 -13.81 6.69
C SER A 16 -21.55 -14.38 6.50
N ARG A 17 -21.07 -14.61 5.27
CA ARG A 17 -19.62 -14.60 5.01
C ARG A 17 -19.28 -13.69 3.84
N ILE A 18 -18.78 -12.52 4.18
CA ILE A 18 -18.05 -11.66 3.25
C ILE A 18 -16.58 -11.94 3.53
N ASP A 19 -15.95 -12.72 2.66
CA ASP A 19 -14.50 -12.90 2.68
C ASP A 19 -13.89 -11.83 1.78
N LEU A 20 -13.44 -10.73 2.37
CA LEU A 20 -12.64 -9.72 1.65
C LEU A 20 -11.23 -10.28 1.50
N SER A 21 -11.01 -10.97 0.38
CA SER A 21 -9.71 -11.49 0.01
C SER A 21 -8.93 -10.41 -0.78
N MET A 22 -7.71 -10.07 -0.36
CA MET A 22 -6.78 -9.18 -1.08
C MET A 22 -6.30 -9.76 -2.43
N SER A 23 -7.20 -9.85 -3.41
CA SER A 23 -6.85 -10.11 -4.80
C SER A 23 -6.35 -8.81 -5.41
N SER A 24 -5.33 -8.93 -6.26
CA SER A 24 -4.56 -7.88 -6.95
C SER A 24 -5.38 -6.79 -7.68
N MET A 25 -6.71 -6.79 -7.62
CA MET A 25 -7.57 -5.84 -8.33
C MET A 25 -7.68 -4.47 -7.66
N PHE A 26 -7.70 -4.34 -6.32
CA PHE A 26 -7.83 -3.02 -5.69
C PHE A 26 -6.49 -2.35 -5.38
N LEU A 27 -5.48 -3.15 -5.00
CA LEU A 27 -4.11 -2.65 -4.84
C LEU A 27 -3.56 -2.19 -6.20
N GLY A 28 -3.92 -2.89 -7.28
CA GLY A 28 -3.44 -2.57 -8.63
C GLY A 28 -3.94 -1.24 -9.20
N ILE A 29 -5.09 -0.72 -8.76
CA ILE A 29 -5.66 0.53 -9.28
C ILE A 29 -4.88 1.76 -8.80
N MET A 30 -4.22 1.64 -7.65
CA MET A 30 -3.37 2.68 -7.08
C MET A 30 -1.89 2.52 -7.50
N ILE A 31 -1.52 1.36 -8.07
CA ILE A 31 -0.13 0.95 -8.32
C ILE A 31 0.18 0.85 -9.83
N PHE A 32 -0.79 0.55 -10.69
CA PHE A 32 -0.57 0.37 -12.13
C PHE A 32 -1.13 1.49 -13.02
N GLY A 33 -1.61 2.59 -12.40
CA GLY A 33 -1.99 3.83 -13.10
C GLY A 33 -0.83 4.56 -13.76
N VAL A 34 0.42 4.16 -13.54
CA VAL A 34 1.56 4.62 -14.34
C VAL A 34 2.35 3.44 -14.91
N ALA A 35 1.68 2.52 -15.61
CA ALA A 35 2.42 1.68 -16.56
C ALA A 35 3.16 2.59 -17.56
N PRO A 36 4.37 2.28 -18.03
CA PRO A 36 4.97 3.01 -19.14
C PRO A 36 3.98 2.99 -20.32
N CYS A 37 3.80 4.13 -20.99
CA CYS A 37 3.09 4.14 -22.27
C CYS A 37 3.88 3.21 -23.21
N PRO A 38 3.29 2.15 -23.77
CA PRO A 38 3.94 1.40 -24.84
C PRO A 38 4.23 2.39 -25.98
N GLU A 39 5.43 2.36 -26.54
CA GLU A 39 5.75 3.14 -27.74
C GLU A 39 4.68 2.86 -28.80
N GLY A 40 3.92 3.90 -29.17
CA GLY A 40 2.90 3.82 -30.23
C GLY A 40 1.43 3.95 -29.81
N HIS A 41 1.08 4.09 -28.52
CA HIS A 41 -0.30 4.45 -28.13
C HIS A 41 -0.48 5.97 -28.03
N PRO A 42 -1.56 6.55 -28.60
CA PRO A 42 -1.68 7.99 -28.69
C PRO A 42 -2.37 8.58 -27.43
N TYR A 43 -1.94 9.79 -27.02
CA TYR A 43 -2.63 10.76 -26.15
C TYR A 43 -2.68 10.59 -24.62
N TYR A 44 -1.54 10.59 -23.90
CA TYR A 44 -1.52 11.12 -22.53
C TYR A 44 -0.39 12.13 -22.39
N LEU A 45 -0.73 13.37 -21.99
CA LEU A 45 0.24 14.44 -21.77
C LEU A 45 1.10 14.17 -20.53
N ASP A 46 0.48 13.63 -19.48
CA ASP A 46 1.14 13.31 -18.20
C ASP A 46 0.47 12.14 -17.45
N SER A 47 1.01 11.80 -16.28
CA SER A 47 0.57 10.67 -15.45
C SER A 47 -0.74 10.94 -14.71
N LEU A 48 -1.14 12.21 -14.53
CA LEU A 48 -2.44 12.55 -13.94
C LEU A 48 -3.57 12.34 -14.93
N GLU A 49 -3.38 12.73 -16.20
CA GLU A 49 -4.36 12.45 -17.24
C GLU A 49 -4.59 10.94 -17.38
N LYS A 50 -3.49 10.17 -17.35
CA LYS A 50 -3.57 8.71 -17.33
C LYS A 50 -4.32 8.16 -16.11
N LEU A 51 -4.07 8.71 -14.92
CA LEU A 51 -4.79 8.31 -13.71
C LEU A 51 -6.30 8.57 -13.83
N ASN A 52 -6.71 9.74 -14.32
CA ASN A 52 -8.12 10.07 -14.52
C ASN A 52 -8.80 9.06 -15.44
N GLN A 53 -8.14 8.70 -16.54
CA GLN A 53 -8.66 7.72 -17.50
C GLN A 53 -8.73 6.31 -16.90
N LEU A 54 -7.78 5.93 -16.04
CA LEU A 54 -7.87 4.69 -15.27
C LEU A 54 -9.06 4.71 -14.31
N LEU A 55 -9.31 5.82 -13.61
CA LEU A 55 -10.44 5.96 -12.69
C LEU A 55 -11.79 5.89 -13.44
N ASP A 56 -11.87 6.45 -14.65
CA ASP A 56 -13.06 6.35 -15.49
C ASP A 56 -13.27 4.94 -16.03
N ALA A 57 -12.20 4.25 -16.43
CA ALA A 57 -12.27 2.83 -16.80
C ALA A 57 -12.74 1.96 -15.61
N CYS A 58 -12.20 2.21 -14.41
CA CYS A 58 -12.63 1.52 -13.17
C CYS A 58 -14.13 1.74 -12.92
N ARG A 59 -14.61 2.97 -13.08
CA ARG A 59 -16.03 3.31 -12.96
C ARG A 59 -16.88 2.54 -13.98
N GLY A 60 -16.46 2.48 -15.25
CA GLY A 60 -17.14 1.74 -16.30
C GLY A 60 -17.21 0.23 -16.06
N LEU A 61 -16.21 -0.32 -15.37
CA LEU A 61 -16.14 -1.73 -14.97
C LEU A 61 -16.80 -2.03 -13.61
N GLY A 62 -17.36 -1.02 -12.93
CA GLY A 62 -17.98 -1.17 -11.61
C GLY A 62 -16.99 -1.34 -10.46
N VAL A 63 -15.70 -1.07 -10.67
CA VAL A 63 -14.69 -1.13 -9.62
C VAL A 63 -14.82 0.07 -8.69
N GLN A 64 -14.87 -0.20 -7.39
CA GLN A 64 -15.03 0.84 -6.38
C GLN A 64 -13.70 1.55 -6.13
N THR A 65 -13.65 2.85 -6.31
CA THR A 65 -12.43 3.66 -6.06
C THR A 65 -12.68 4.75 -5.02
N ARG A 66 -13.86 4.74 -4.40
CA ARG A 66 -14.30 5.70 -3.39
C ARG A 66 -14.72 4.99 -2.10
N PRO A 67 -14.76 5.70 -0.96
CA PRO A 67 -15.22 5.11 0.28
C PRO A 67 -16.65 4.61 0.20
N MET A 68 -16.91 3.49 0.86
CA MET A 68 -18.21 2.83 0.85
C MET A 68 -18.50 2.16 2.20
N VAL A 69 -19.79 1.99 2.48
CA VAL A 69 -20.29 1.25 3.64
C VAL A 69 -20.85 -0.09 3.16
N LEU A 70 -20.39 -1.18 3.76
CA LEU A 70 -20.86 -2.53 3.50
C LEU A 70 -21.28 -3.17 4.82
N PHE A 71 -22.59 -3.29 5.06
CA PHE A 71 -23.14 -4.00 6.22
C PHE A 71 -22.54 -3.55 7.58
N GLY A 72 -22.34 -2.23 7.75
CA GLY A 72 -21.75 -1.66 8.97
C GLY A 72 -20.21 -1.64 9.00
N LEU A 73 -19.54 -2.16 7.96
CA LEU A 73 -18.11 -2.00 7.73
C LEU A 73 -17.86 -0.80 6.81
N GLY A 74 -16.99 0.11 7.24
CA GLY A 74 -16.46 1.16 6.38
C GLY A 74 -15.23 0.68 5.62
N ILE A 75 -15.21 0.87 4.30
CA ILE A 75 -14.04 0.64 3.46
C ILE A 75 -13.68 1.95 2.76
N ALA A 76 -12.44 2.45 2.97
CA ALA A 76 -11.98 3.74 2.47
C ALA A 76 -10.64 3.62 1.72
N PRO A 77 -10.66 3.52 0.37
CA PRO A 77 -9.48 3.76 -0.46
C PRO A 77 -8.96 5.19 -0.26
N LEU A 78 -7.65 5.36 -0.14
CA LEU A 78 -7.00 6.67 0.04
C LEU A 78 -5.90 6.89 -1.00
N PHE A 79 -6.06 7.94 -1.80
CA PHE A 79 -5.03 8.48 -2.69
C PHE A 79 -3.82 8.95 -1.90
N SER A 80 -2.63 8.56 -2.34
CA SER A 80 -1.37 8.96 -1.69
C SER A 80 -0.22 8.87 -2.69
N TRP A 81 0.81 9.66 -2.44
CA TRP A 81 2.12 9.58 -3.09
C TRP A 81 3.20 9.79 -2.05
N TYR A 82 4.41 9.28 -2.31
CA TYR A 82 5.54 9.44 -1.39
C TYR A 82 6.17 10.83 -1.46
N HIS A 83 7.01 11.16 -0.48
CA HIS A 83 7.94 12.28 -0.54
C HIS A 83 9.28 11.92 0.13
N GLU A 84 10.39 12.49 -0.37
CA GLU A 84 11.75 12.14 0.09
C GLU A 84 11.97 12.42 1.59
N SER A 85 11.37 13.49 2.12
CA SER A 85 11.48 13.86 3.54
C SER A 85 10.72 12.94 4.50
N PHE A 86 9.99 11.94 4.00
CA PHE A 86 9.39 10.89 4.83
C PHE A 86 10.46 10.08 5.55
N ASP A 87 11.66 10.02 4.97
CA ASP A 87 12.82 9.40 5.56
C ASP A 87 13.52 10.34 6.56
N ARG A 88 13.39 10.01 7.84
CA ARG A 88 14.01 10.74 8.97
C ARG A 88 15.20 10.01 9.57
N GLU A 89 15.59 8.85 9.01
CA GLU A 89 16.73 8.07 9.49
C GLU A 89 18.05 8.69 9.01
N MET A 90 19.13 8.52 9.79
CA MET A 90 20.45 8.99 9.37
C MET A 90 20.89 8.30 8.08
N ASP A 91 21.46 9.06 7.14
CA ASP A 91 21.99 8.48 5.91
C ASP A 91 23.23 7.61 6.17
N ILE A 92 23.34 6.52 5.41
CA ILE A 92 24.47 5.60 5.51
C ILE A 92 25.60 6.12 4.62
N ALA A 93 26.54 6.83 5.23
CA ALA A 93 27.69 7.43 4.53
C ALA A 93 28.88 6.47 4.30
N SER A 94 28.87 5.29 4.93
CA SER A 94 30.00 4.33 4.89
C SER A 94 30.13 3.57 3.57
N ILE A 95 29.14 3.68 2.67
CA ILE A 95 29.09 3.00 1.38
C ILE A 95 28.56 3.93 0.30
N ARG A 96 28.93 3.66 -0.96
CA ARG A 96 28.34 4.35 -2.11
C ARG A 96 26.99 3.71 -2.46
N ILE A 97 25.91 4.45 -2.25
CA ILE A 97 24.54 4.00 -2.56
C ILE A 97 24.10 4.64 -3.89
N PRO A 98 23.51 3.87 -4.83
CA PRO A 98 22.93 4.42 -6.05
C PRO A 98 21.87 5.50 -5.78
N SER A 99 21.78 6.52 -6.62
CA SER A 99 20.78 7.60 -6.44
C SER A 99 19.35 7.07 -6.62
N LEU A 100 18.36 7.85 -6.14
CA LEU A 100 16.95 7.52 -6.30
C LEU A 100 16.58 7.39 -7.78
N GLU A 101 17.06 8.29 -8.63
CA GLU A 101 16.80 8.26 -10.07
C GLU A 101 17.34 7.00 -10.75
N MET A 102 18.41 6.39 -10.24
CA MET A 102 18.96 5.16 -10.81
C MET A 102 18.11 3.92 -10.49
N VAL A 103 17.47 3.90 -9.31
CA VAL A 103 16.82 2.69 -8.76
C VAL A 103 15.30 2.76 -8.85
N CYS A 104 14.73 3.94 -8.63
CA CYS A 104 13.29 4.16 -8.63
C CYS A 104 12.81 4.47 -10.05
N LYS A 105 12.02 3.53 -10.59
CA LYS A 105 11.48 3.63 -11.95
C LYS A 105 10.55 4.85 -12.12
N ASP A 106 9.95 5.32 -11.05
CA ASP A 106 8.95 6.39 -11.09
C ASP A 106 9.54 7.71 -11.62
N PHE A 107 10.83 7.97 -11.38
CA PHE A 107 11.53 9.15 -11.91
C PHE A 107 11.65 9.19 -13.43
N HIS A 108 11.50 8.04 -14.10
CA HIS A 108 11.57 7.93 -15.56
C HIS A 108 10.22 7.59 -16.20
N ALA A 109 9.39 6.81 -15.49
CA ALA A 109 8.10 6.36 -15.99
C ALA A 109 6.99 7.39 -15.76
N CYS A 110 7.06 8.15 -14.66
CA CYS A 110 6.06 9.16 -14.37
C CYS A 110 6.46 10.50 -14.99
N LYS A 111 5.54 11.08 -15.76
CA LYS A 111 5.59 12.47 -16.21
C LYS A 111 4.57 13.26 -15.41
N TRP A 112 4.96 14.38 -14.85
CA TRP A 112 4.08 15.21 -14.02
C TRP A 112 3.91 16.60 -14.64
N PRO A 113 2.78 17.28 -14.38
CA PRO A 113 2.68 18.72 -14.62
C PRO A 113 3.82 19.49 -13.96
N ARG A 114 4.11 20.69 -14.47
CA ARG A 114 5.26 21.50 -14.05
C ARG A 114 5.26 21.82 -12.55
N GLU A 115 4.08 21.90 -11.95
CA GLU A 115 3.84 22.25 -10.55
C GLU A 115 4.08 21.08 -9.59
N LEU A 116 4.26 19.86 -10.10
CA LEU A 116 4.39 18.65 -9.30
C LEU A 116 5.74 17.96 -9.52
N SER A 117 6.35 17.49 -8.45
CA SER A 117 7.71 16.95 -8.45
C SER A 117 7.90 15.82 -7.46
N ASN A 118 8.70 14.82 -7.84
CA ASN A 118 9.18 13.76 -6.94
C ASN A 118 10.25 14.26 -5.95
N ARG A 119 10.77 15.49 -6.12
CA ARG A 119 11.87 16.06 -5.32
C ARG A 119 11.38 16.86 -4.11
N ASP A 120 10.08 17.07 -3.96
CA ASP A 120 9.48 17.80 -2.86
C ASP A 120 8.17 17.12 -2.40
N THR A 121 7.35 17.81 -1.62
CA THR A 121 6.10 17.29 -1.06
C THR A 121 4.88 17.52 -1.96
N SER A 122 5.02 18.15 -3.12
CA SER A 122 3.91 18.59 -3.97
C SER A 122 3.02 17.42 -4.42
N LEU A 123 3.60 16.29 -4.82
CA LEU A 123 2.85 15.10 -5.20
C LEU A 123 2.10 14.51 -4.00
N ALA A 124 2.76 14.35 -2.86
CA ALA A 124 2.13 13.82 -1.65
C ALA A 124 0.92 14.67 -1.20
N LEU A 125 1.06 16.00 -1.26
CA LEU A 125 -0.01 16.96 -0.99
C LEU A 125 -1.15 16.89 -2.01
N TYR A 126 -0.82 16.81 -3.31
CA TYR A 126 -1.79 16.71 -4.38
C TYR A 126 -2.69 15.47 -4.21
N PHE A 127 -2.07 14.30 -4.03
CA PHE A 127 -2.82 13.06 -3.87
C PHE A 127 -3.59 13.01 -2.55
N ASP A 128 -3.09 13.60 -1.45
CA ASP A 128 -3.89 13.73 -0.24
C ASP A 128 -5.11 14.64 -0.43
N ALA A 129 -4.96 15.72 -1.22
CA ALA A 129 -6.05 16.65 -1.51
C ALA A 129 -7.19 15.99 -2.31
N MET A 130 -6.88 15.03 -3.19
CA MET A 130 -7.90 14.25 -3.91
C MET A 130 -8.87 13.53 -2.96
N ASN A 131 -8.42 13.17 -1.75
CA ASN A 131 -9.28 12.50 -0.77
C ASN A 131 -10.34 13.43 -0.15
N LYS A 132 -10.21 14.76 -0.30
CA LYS A 132 -11.17 15.73 0.27
C LYS A 132 -12.57 15.59 -0.33
N GLU A 133 -12.67 15.17 -1.59
CA GLU A 133 -13.96 14.88 -2.23
C GLU A 133 -14.78 13.81 -1.46
N ASN A 134 -14.11 12.97 -0.67
CA ASN A 134 -14.73 11.88 0.07
C ASN A 134 -15.11 12.24 1.51
N GLU A 135 -14.90 13.49 1.97
CA GLU A 135 -15.14 13.90 3.36
C GLU A 135 -16.56 13.59 3.85
N GLY A 136 -17.57 13.81 3.01
CA GLY A 136 -18.96 13.48 3.34
C GLY A 136 -19.18 11.99 3.58
N ALA A 137 -18.61 11.13 2.71
CA ALA A 137 -18.70 9.68 2.85
C ALA A 137 -17.94 9.18 4.09
N ILE A 138 -16.75 9.74 4.36
CA ILE A 138 -15.98 9.44 5.57
C ILE A 138 -16.76 9.83 6.83
N LYS A 139 -17.39 11.01 6.86
CA LYS A 139 -18.21 11.45 8.00
C LYS A 139 -19.37 10.51 8.24
N LEU A 140 -20.05 10.07 7.18
CA LEU A 140 -21.11 9.07 7.27
C LEU A 140 -20.58 7.77 7.88
N MET A 141 -19.46 7.23 7.36
CA MET A 141 -18.85 5.99 7.86
C MET A 141 -18.50 6.08 9.35
N LYS A 142 -17.92 7.19 9.80
CA LYS A 142 -17.57 7.39 11.21
C LYS A 142 -18.79 7.36 12.14
N ASN A 143 -19.97 7.72 11.62
CA ASN A 143 -21.21 7.75 12.39
C ASN A 143 -21.99 6.43 12.33
N THR A 144 -21.80 5.62 11.28
CA THR A 144 -22.65 4.44 11.01
C THR A 144 -21.91 3.11 11.08
N CYS A 145 -20.59 3.10 10.90
CA CYS A 145 -19.81 1.87 10.87
C CYS A 145 -19.23 1.54 12.24
N THR A 146 -19.21 0.25 12.57
CA THR A 146 -18.59 -0.25 13.80
C THR A 146 -17.08 -0.45 13.63
N GLN A 147 -16.63 -0.65 12.39
CA GLN A 147 -15.24 -0.85 12.00
C GLN A 147 -14.95 -0.13 10.69
N ILE A 148 -13.73 0.39 10.56
CA ILE A 148 -13.28 1.06 9.34
C ILE A 148 -11.94 0.44 8.90
N ILE A 149 -11.85 0.13 7.61
CA ILE A 149 -10.63 -0.27 6.93
C ILE A 149 -10.29 0.84 5.95
N THR A 150 -9.18 1.55 6.20
CA THR A 150 -8.58 2.42 5.19
C THR A 150 -7.53 1.64 4.41
N PHE A 151 -7.25 2.03 3.17
CA PHE A 151 -6.13 1.44 2.44
C PHE A 151 -5.44 2.41 1.50
N SER A 152 -4.13 2.28 1.39
CA SER A 152 -3.26 3.06 0.51
C SER A 152 -2.26 2.14 -0.20
N HIS A 153 -1.56 2.68 -1.20
CA HIS A 153 -0.39 1.99 -1.71
C HIS A 153 0.83 2.23 -0.81
N PHE A 154 1.13 3.50 -0.52
CA PHE A 154 2.32 3.92 0.20
C PHE A 154 2.15 3.81 1.71
N LEU A 155 3.28 3.77 2.41
CA LEU A 155 3.35 3.64 3.85
C LEU A 155 2.90 4.95 4.51
N PRO A 156 2.02 4.88 5.52
CA PRO A 156 1.69 6.06 6.30
C PRO A 156 2.76 6.39 7.34
N ARG A 157 3.51 5.40 7.82
CA ARG A 157 4.44 5.53 8.95
C ARG A 157 5.79 4.94 8.63
N GLN A 158 6.87 5.64 9.00
CA GLN A 158 8.23 5.16 8.78
C GLN A 158 8.50 3.88 9.58
N GLU A 159 7.83 3.71 10.72
CA GLU A 159 7.92 2.51 11.55
C GLU A 159 7.42 1.23 10.85
N LEU A 160 6.70 1.36 9.74
CA LEU A 160 6.24 0.24 8.90
C LEU A 160 7.26 -0.18 7.84
N CYS A 161 8.44 0.43 7.85
CA CYS A 161 9.59 0.06 7.03
C CYS A 161 10.74 -0.41 7.95
N PRO A 162 11.51 -1.44 7.58
CA PRO A 162 12.74 -1.78 8.29
C PRO A 162 13.77 -0.64 8.22
N GLU A 163 14.65 -0.59 9.20
CA GLU A 163 15.72 0.41 9.29
C GLU A 163 16.69 0.32 8.10
N LYS A 164 17.17 1.47 7.63
CA LYS A 164 18.08 1.60 6.46
C LYS A 164 19.23 0.60 6.47
N ARG A 165 19.83 0.39 7.65
CA ARG A 165 20.98 -0.50 7.84
C ARG A 165 20.70 -1.96 7.51
N MET A 166 19.42 -2.35 7.46
CA MET A 166 18.96 -3.71 7.18
C MET A 166 18.43 -3.88 5.75
N LEU A 167 18.32 -2.81 4.98
CA LEU A 167 17.78 -2.80 3.63
C LEU A 167 18.90 -3.02 2.59
N PHE A 168 18.61 -3.81 1.56
CA PHE A 168 19.53 -3.93 0.41
C PHE A 168 19.67 -2.62 -0.39
N TYR A 169 18.67 -1.74 -0.29
CA TYR A 169 18.74 -0.36 -0.77
C TYR A 169 18.44 0.59 0.39
N PRO A 170 19.46 1.16 1.05
CA PRO A 170 19.26 1.99 2.23
C PRO A 170 18.45 3.27 1.98
N ASN A 171 18.42 3.79 0.76
CA ASN A 171 17.62 4.98 0.41
C ASN A 171 16.16 4.64 0.10
N LEU A 172 15.72 3.39 0.25
CA LEU A 172 14.33 2.99 0.04
C LEU A 172 13.33 3.84 0.85
N PRO A 173 13.53 4.18 2.14
CA PRO A 173 12.56 4.98 2.90
C PRO A 173 12.19 6.33 2.27
N LYS A 174 13.05 6.89 1.40
CA LYS A 174 12.81 8.15 0.68
C LYS A 174 11.70 8.06 -0.38
N ILE A 175 11.28 6.85 -0.77
CA ILE A 175 10.36 6.65 -1.90
C ILE A 175 9.15 5.76 -1.56
N VAL A 176 8.83 5.58 -0.28
CA VAL A 176 7.84 4.56 0.14
C VAL A 176 6.64 5.09 0.89
N GLY A 177 6.66 6.32 1.39
CA GLY A 177 5.64 6.78 2.33
C GLY A 177 5.41 8.27 2.40
N SER A 178 4.39 8.65 3.17
CA SER A 178 3.85 10.01 3.24
C SER A 178 3.32 10.36 4.63
N ASP A 179 3.82 11.46 5.19
CA ASP A 179 3.32 12.00 6.46
C ASP A 179 1.88 12.51 6.33
N PHE A 180 1.52 13.06 5.15
CA PHE A 180 0.15 13.55 4.88
C PHE A 180 -0.87 12.41 4.92
N LEU A 181 -0.46 11.22 4.49
CA LEU A 181 -1.29 10.03 4.56
C LEU A 181 -1.56 9.61 6.02
N GLU A 182 -0.56 9.65 6.91
CA GLU A 182 -0.80 9.35 8.33
C GLU A 182 -1.76 10.36 8.96
N VAL A 183 -1.61 11.65 8.68
CA VAL A 183 -2.56 12.69 9.13
C VAL A 183 -3.97 12.36 8.65
N ARG A 184 -4.13 11.96 7.37
CA ARG A 184 -5.42 11.55 6.81
C ARG A 184 -6.00 10.33 7.54
N ILE A 185 -5.20 9.30 7.77
CA ILE A 185 -5.61 8.07 8.47
C ILE A 185 -6.04 8.40 9.90
N ARG A 186 -5.30 9.26 10.62
CA ARG A 186 -5.65 9.72 11.97
C ARG A 186 -6.93 10.55 11.99
N SER A 187 -7.20 11.34 10.96
CA SER A 187 -8.48 12.07 10.87
C SER A 187 -9.70 11.13 10.75
N ILE A 188 -9.50 9.94 10.17
CA ILE A 188 -10.53 8.92 9.98
C ILE A 188 -10.69 8.08 11.24
N HIS A 189 -9.59 7.54 11.76
CA HIS A 189 -9.58 6.56 12.86
C HIS A 189 -9.47 7.18 14.27
N GLY A 190 -9.16 8.47 14.37
CA GLY A 190 -8.85 9.17 15.62
C GLY A 190 -7.34 9.24 15.88
N SER A 191 -6.91 10.21 16.70
CA SER A 191 -5.48 10.41 17.03
C SER A 191 -4.86 9.18 17.69
N GLU A 192 -5.58 8.54 18.60
CA GLU A 192 -5.12 7.36 19.34
C GLU A 192 -5.49 6.03 18.67
N GLY A 193 -6.19 6.06 17.53
CA GLY A 193 -6.81 4.86 16.95
C GLY A 193 -7.79 4.17 17.91
N ASN A 194 -8.13 2.91 17.61
CA ASN A 194 -8.87 1.99 18.48
C ASN A 194 -8.93 0.59 17.84
N ALA A 195 -9.43 -0.40 18.57
CA ALA A 195 -9.55 -1.79 18.09
C ALA A 195 -10.40 -1.98 16.81
N SER A 196 -11.20 -0.98 16.43
CA SER A 196 -12.00 -0.95 15.19
C SER A 196 -11.30 -0.27 14.01
N ALA A 197 -10.05 0.18 14.19
CA ALA A 197 -9.24 0.84 13.17
C ALA A 197 -8.25 -0.13 12.50
N CYS A 198 -8.35 -0.24 11.18
CA CYS A 198 -7.40 -0.99 10.36
C CYS A 198 -6.96 -0.15 9.17
N HIS A 199 -5.67 -0.22 8.84
CA HIS A 199 -5.09 0.36 7.64
C HIS A 199 -4.31 -0.71 6.86
N VAL A 200 -4.67 -0.90 5.59
CA VAL A 200 -3.99 -1.83 4.69
C VAL A 200 -3.09 -1.04 3.75
N PHE A 201 -1.82 -1.42 3.64
CA PHE A 201 -0.83 -0.73 2.82
C PHE A 201 0.00 -1.72 1.98
N GLY A 202 0.89 -1.19 1.14
CA GLY A 202 1.68 -1.99 0.21
C GLY A 202 3.05 -1.38 -0.11
N HIS A 203 3.45 -1.51 -1.38
CA HIS A 203 4.67 -0.90 -1.93
C HIS A 203 5.99 -1.61 -1.57
N THR A 204 6.33 -1.79 -0.29
CA THR A 204 7.69 -2.22 0.09
C THR A 204 7.99 -3.72 -0.07
N HIS A 205 6.96 -4.53 -0.37
CA HIS A 205 7.06 -5.99 -0.44
C HIS A 205 7.54 -6.67 0.86
N PHE A 206 7.47 -5.98 2.01
CA PHE A 206 7.65 -6.58 3.33
C PHE A 206 6.32 -7.08 3.90
N CYS A 207 6.25 -8.35 4.31
CA CYS A 207 5.05 -8.81 5.01
C CYS A 207 4.99 -8.14 6.38
N TRP A 208 3.86 -7.50 6.72
CA TRP A 208 3.72 -6.70 7.93
C TRP A 208 2.34 -6.85 8.54
N ASP A 209 2.29 -7.09 9.86
CA ASP A 209 1.06 -6.98 10.65
C ASP A 209 1.44 -6.60 12.09
N SER A 210 1.06 -5.38 12.48
CA SER A 210 1.31 -4.83 13.81
C SER A 210 0.26 -3.77 14.16
N VAL A 211 0.03 -3.56 15.45
CA VAL A 211 -0.74 -2.41 15.94
C VAL A 211 0.23 -1.33 16.38
N LEU A 212 0.07 -0.11 15.86
CA LEU A 212 0.84 1.07 16.25
C LEU A 212 -0.14 2.19 16.63
N ASP A 213 -0.05 2.68 17.86
CA ASP A 213 -0.93 3.71 18.43
C ASP A 213 -2.40 3.44 18.10
N GLY A 214 -2.87 2.25 18.51
CA GLY A 214 -4.26 1.82 18.39
C GLY A 214 -4.76 1.52 16.98
N ILE A 215 -3.97 1.65 15.91
CA ILE A 215 -4.37 1.28 14.54
C ILE A 215 -3.64 0.01 14.13
N ARG A 216 -4.36 -0.99 13.60
CA ARG A 216 -3.74 -2.17 13.00
C ARG A 216 -3.28 -1.85 11.58
N TYR A 217 -2.00 -2.06 11.29
CA TYR A 217 -1.42 -1.87 9.97
C TYR A 217 -1.05 -3.22 9.35
N ILE A 218 -1.58 -3.50 8.16
CA ILE A 218 -1.40 -4.78 7.46
C ILE A 218 -0.82 -4.55 6.06
N GLN A 219 0.23 -5.29 5.73
CA GLN A 219 0.76 -5.42 4.38
C GLN A 219 0.97 -6.91 4.06
N ALA A 220 0.19 -7.42 3.12
CA ALA A 220 0.26 -8.81 2.63
C ALA A 220 0.65 -8.84 1.14
N PRO A 221 1.90 -8.50 0.78
CA PRO A 221 2.25 -8.24 -0.60
C PRO A 221 2.52 -9.54 -1.35
N LEU A 222 1.96 -9.65 -2.56
CA LEU A 222 2.25 -10.77 -3.46
C LEU A 222 3.71 -10.75 -3.94
N ALA A 223 4.32 -9.57 -4.11
CA ALA A 223 5.71 -9.39 -4.55
C ALA A 223 6.03 -9.98 -5.94
N TYR A 224 7.25 -9.78 -6.45
CA TYR A 224 7.68 -10.30 -7.74
C TYR A 224 7.87 -11.84 -7.72
N PRO A 225 7.77 -12.53 -8.88
CA PRO A 225 7.95 -13.99 -8.93
C PRO A 225 9.25 -14.49 -8.27
N ARG A 226 10.37 -13.77 -8.44
CA ARG A 226 11.66 -14.12 -7.80
C ARG A 226 11.63 -13.93 -6.28
N GLU A 227 10.87 -12.96 -5.78
CA GLU A 227 10.71 -12.70 -4.35
C GLU A 227 9.77 -13.73 -3.71
N ARG A 228 8.68 -14.09 -4.39
CA ARG A 228 7.75 -15.16 -3.98
C ARG A 228 8.45 -16.49 -3.78
N LYS A 229 9.33 -16.87 -4.72
CA LYS A 229 10.13 -18.10 -4.64
C LYS A 229 10.98 -18.20 -3.36
N ARG A 230 11.36 -17.07 -2.76
CA ARG A 230 12.17 -17.02 -1.54
C ARG A 230 11.34 -17.09 -0.25
N ARG A 231 10.00 -16.99 -0.35
CA ARG A 231 9.11 -17.11 0.81
C ARG A 231 8.78 -18.57 1.08
N MET A 232 8.32 -18.87 2.30
CA MET A 232 7.93 -20.22 2.70
C MET A 232 6.94 -20.80 1.66
N ASN A 233 7.33 -21.92 1.04
CA ASN A 233 6.60 -22.65 -0.02
C ASN A 233 6.51 -21.96 -1.40
N GLY A 234 7.37 -21.00 -1.71
CA GLY A 234 7.52 -20.46 -3.07
C GLY A 234 6.34 -19.60 -3.60
N GLY A 235 5.29 -19.41 -2.79
CA GLY A 235 4.18 -18.49 -3.07
C GLY A 235 3.20 -18.90 -4.16
N GLU A 236 3.34 -20.11 -4.74
CA GLU A 236 2.53 -20.53 -5.90
C GLU A 236 1.05 -20.76 -5.58
N THR A 237 0.74 -21.17 -4.35
CA THR A 237 -0.63 -21.40 -3.87
C THR A 237 -1.19 -20.24 -3.04
N TRP A 238 -0.48 -19.10 -3.02
CA TRP A 238 -0.87 -17.99 -2.16
C TRP A 238 -2.17 -17.38 -2.64
N LEU A 239 -3.18 -17.47 -1.78
CA LEU A 239 -4.41 -16.74 -1.94
C LEU A 239 -4.24 -15.32 -1.39
N PRO A 240 -5.00 -14.38 -1.96
CA PRO A 240 -5.40 -13.15 -1.29
C PRO A 240 -5.58 -13.29 0.23
N PHE A 241 -4.87 -12.50 1.03
CA PHE A 241 -5.08 -12.48 2.48
C PHE A 241 -6.48 -11.96 2.81
N CYS A 242 -7.21 -12.70 3.65
CA CYS A 242 -8.51 -12.26 4.15
C CYS A 242 -8.30 -11.27 5.30
N VAL A 243 -8.72 -10.01 5.14
CA VAL A 243 -8.56 -8.96 6.17
C VAL A 243 -9.75 -8.91 7.13
N TYR A 244 -10.93 -9.30 6.65
CA TYR A 244 -12.19 -9.19 7.38
C TYR A 244 -13.09 -10.36 7.03
N SER A 245 -13.63 -11.02 8.06
CA SER A 245 -14.62 -12.08 7.91
C SER A 245 -15.42 -12.26 9.20
N GLY A 246 -16.68 -12.65 9.07
CA GLY A 246 -17.55 -12.94 10.22
C GLY A 246 -17.75 -11.77 11.19
N GLY A 247 -17.79 -10.54 10.70
CA GLY A 247 -18.06 -9.35 11.52
C GLY A 247 -16.86 -8.84 12.33
N LYS A 248 -15.65 -9.32 12.04
CA LYS A 248 -14.41 -8.92 12.72
C LYS A 248 -13.22 -8.89 11.78
N PHE A 249 -12.15 -8.20 12.19
CA PHE A 249 -10.87 -8.31 11.52
C PHE A 249 -10.35 -9.75 11.64
N ALA A 250 -9.71 -10.25 10.59
CA ALA A 250 -9.09 -11.56 10.58
C ALA A 250 -7.97 -11.65 11.62
N ASP A 251 -7.56 -12.86 11.97
CA ASP A 251 -6.42 -13.05 12.87
C ASP A 251 -5.13 -12.47 12.27
N ARG A 252 -4.08 -12.37 13.11
CA ARG A 252 -2.80 -11.81 12.70
C ARG A 252 -2.23 -12.57 11.50
N LEU A 253 -1.86 -11.84 10.45
CA LEU A 253 -1.12 -12.38 9.32
C LEU A 253 0.22 -12.93 9.82
N SER A 254 0.53 -14.17 9.45
CA SER A 254 1.76 -14.84 9.82
C SER A 254 2.20 -15.78 8.70
N PRO A 255 3.51 -15.83 8.37
CA PRO A 255 4.62 -15.13 9.04
C PRO A 255 4.79 -13.66 8.61
N CYS A 256 5.21 -12.80 9.54
CA CYS A 256 5.54 -11.38 9.29
C CYS A 256 6.89 -11.01 9.93
N TYR A 257 7.99 -11.53 9.37
CA TYR A 257 9.33 -11.44 9.97
C TYR A 257 9.69 -10.06 10.53
N TRP A 258 9.44 -8.97 9.78
CA TRP A 258 9.83 -7.62 10.23
C TRP A 258 8.98 -7.10 11.37
N SER A 259 7.66 -7.29 11.33
CA SER A 259 6.81 -6.88 12.45
C SER A 259 7.00 -7.78 13.67
N ASP A 260 7.30 -9.07 13.47
CA ASP A 260 7.70 -10.00 14.54
C ASP A 260 9.05 -9.58 15.17
N TYR A 261 10.02 -9.17 14.35
CA TYR A 261 11.30 -8.65 14.81
C TYR A 261 11.13 -7.39 15.67
N TYR A 262 10.39 -6.40 15.19
CA TYR A 262 10.17 -5.14 15.93
C TYR A 262 9.22 -5.29 17.13
N ALA A 263 8.45 -6.37 17.23
CA ALA A 263 7.71 -6.69 18.45
C ALA A 263 8.63 -7.12 19.61
N ALA A 264 9.82 -7.66 19.29
CA ALA A 264 10.79 -8.13 20.29
C ALA A 264 12.02 -7.22 20.40
N HIS A 265 12.24 -6.30 19.46
CA HIS A 265 13.43 -5.46 19.40
C HIS A 265 13.04 -3.99 19.19
N ALA A 266 13.55 -3.13 20.05
CA ALA A 266 13.41 -1.69 19.87
C ALA A 266 14.09 -1.25 18.56
N ARG A 267 13.51 -0.24 17.91
CA ARG A 267 14.16 0.45 16.80
C ARG A 267 15.37 1.25 17.33
N ALA A 268 16.44 1.27 16.55
CA ALA A 268 17.65 2.08 16.69
C ALA A 268 17.98 2.82 15.36
N PRO A 269 17.14 3.80 14.94
CA PRO A 269 17.24 4.47 13.63
C PRO A 269 18.50 5.34 13.45
N HIS A 270 19.24 5.58 14.53
CA HIS A 270 20.51 6.30 14.54
C HIS A 270 21.70 5.40 14.19
N VAL A 271 21.53 4.07 14.20
CA VAL A 271 22.61 3.12 13.87
C VAL A 271 22.79 3.07 12.35
N THR A 272 23.95 3.50 11.88
CA THR A 272 24.30 3.50 10.45
C THR A 272 25.20 2.32 10.05
N GLU A 273 25.64 1.50 11.01
CA GLU A 273 26.37 0.27 10.73
C GLU A 273 25.46 -0.75 10.03
N LEU A 274 25.81 -1.10 8.80
CA LEU A 274 25.07 -2.08 7.99
C LEU A 274 25.01 -3.43 8.68
N ALA A 275 23.82 -4.03 8.64
CA ALA A 275 23.67 -5.41 9.07
C ALA A 275 24.61 -6.33 8.26
N PRO A 276 25.18 -7.39 8.88
CA PRO A 276 26.21 -8.22 8.23
C PRO A 276 25.79 -8.81 6.88
N TRP A 277 24.50 -9.14 6.71
CA TRP A 277 23.97 -9.67 5.44
C TRP A 277 23.87 -8.61 4.35
N VAL A 278 23.67 -7.33 4.70
CA VAL A 278 23.63 -6.20 3.76
C VAL A 278 25.05 -5.79 3.40
N ALA A 279 25.94 -5.65 4.39
CA ALA A 279 27.33 -5.22 4.19
C ALA A 279 28.07 -6.08 3.15
N ARG A 280 27.76 -7.38 3.08
CA ARG A 280 28.34 -8.31 2.10
C ARG A 280 28.00 -7.97 0.65
N PHE A 281 26.87 -7.32 0.38
CA PHE A 281 26.50 -6.90 -0.98
C PHE A 281 27.34 -5.69 -1.46
N TYR A 282 27.66 -4.78 -0.54
CA TYR A 282 28.44 -3.58 -0.86
C TYR A 282 29.96 -3.79 -0.82
N LYS A 283 30.45 -4.84 -0.15
CA LYS A 283 31.87 -5.24 -0.18
C LYS A 283 32.31 -5.94 -1.47
N ARG A 284 31.35 -6.40 -2.28
CA ARG A 284 31.58 -7.13 -3.55
C ARG A 284 31.43 -6.25 -4.79
N ALA A 285 31.18 -4.95 -4.59
CA ALA A 285 30.99 -3.96 -5.65
C ALA A 285 32.23 -3.10 -5.84
#